data_AF-H9VJU9-F1
#
_entry.id   AF-H9VJU9-F1
#
_cell.length_a   1.000
_cell.length_b   1.000
_cell.length_c   1.000
_cell.angle_alpha   90.00
_cell.angle_beta   90.00
_cell.angle_gamma   90.00
#
_symmetry.space_group_name_H-M   'P 1'
#
loop_
_entity.id
_entity.type
_entity.pdbx_description
1 polymer ?
#
loop_
_entity_poly.entity_id
_entity_poly.type
_entity_poly.pdbx_seq_one_letter_code
_entity_poly.pdbx_strand_id
1 'polypeptide(L)'
;QTLKKPVLFTEFGLSSYHKGFEESHRDQLLKTMYGKIYESARKGGAGAGALVWEFVVEGMEEYGDDFAFVPWRFPSTYQLIVEQSCRLQTLFEGQPQVNKSLHAACSN
;
A
#
# COMPACT_ATOMS: atom_id res chain seq x y z
N GLN A 1 9.87 -23.30 16.03
CA GLN A 1 8.49 -23.09 16.50
C GLN A 1 7.79 -22.15 15.51
N THR A 2 6.51 -22.37 15.21
CA THR A 2 5.72 -21.52 14.27
C THR A 2 4.65 -20.75 15.05
N LEU A 3 4.58 -19.43 14.85
CA LEU A 3 3.71 -18.54 15.64
C LEU A 3 2.22 -18.62 15.29
N LYS A 4 1.85 -19.08 14.08
CA LYS A 4 0.46 -19.11 13.58
C LYS A 4 -0.26 -17.75 13.71
N LYS A 5 0.46 -16.66 13.46
CA LYS A 5 -0.06 -15.28 13.49
C LYS A 5 0.17 -14.60 12.13
N PRO A 6 -0.72 -13.67 11.73
CA PRO A 6 -0.49 -12.83 10.56
C PRO A 6 0.70 -11.89 10.77
N VAL A 7 1.31 -11.46 9.67
CA VAL A 7 2.36 -10.44 9.62
C VAL A 7 1.80 -9.24 8.86
N LEU A 8 1.80 -8.08 9.51
CA LEU A 8 1.43 -6.79 8.95
C LEU A 8 2.69 -5.92 8.85
N PHE A 9 2.94 -5.36 7.68
CA PHE A 9 4.00 -4.37 7.49
C PHE A 9 3.44 -3.00 7.82
N THR A 10 3.56 -2.58 9.07
CA THR A 10 2.88 -1.38 9.58
C THR A 10 3.54 -0.07 9.17
N GLU A 11 4.81 -0.11 8.77
CA GLU A 11 5.54 1.07 8.30
C GLU A 11 6.53 0.66 7.22
N PHE A 12 6.46 1.34 6.08
CA PHE A 12 7.49 1.32 5.04
C PHE A 12 7.31 2.55 4.14
N GLY A 13 8.42 3.07 3.62
CA GLY A 13 8.42 4.24 2.76
C GLY A 13 9.79 4.46 2.14
N LEU A 14 9.89 5.41 1.23
CA LEU A 14 11.15 5.87 0.65
C LEU A 14 11.27 7.37 0.84
N SER A 15 12.33 7.79 1.52
CA SER A 15 12.62 9.21 1.77
C SER A 15 12.88 9.94 0.46
N SER A 16 12.19 11.07 0.30
CA SER A 16 12.33 11.98 -0.83
C SER A 16 13.56 12.89 -0.71
N TYR A 17 14.22 12.94 0.45
CA TYR A 17 15.36 13.80 0.73
C TYR A 17 16.69 13.22 0.22
N HIS A 18 16.71 11.97 -0.22
CA HIS A 18 17.90 11.37 -0.81
C HIS A 18 18.25 12.02 -2.15
N LYS A 19 19.55 12.32 -2.36
CA LYS A 19 20.03 12.83 -3.65
C LYS A 19 19.73 11.83 -4.76
N GLY A 20 19.11 12.30 -5.84
CA GLY A 20 18.69 11.45 -6.96
C GLY A 20 17.40 10.67 -6.70
N PHE A 21 16.61 11.08 -5.71
CA PHE A 21 15.24 10.59 -5.56
C PHE A 21 14.42 10.98 -6.79
N GLU A 22 13.67 10.00 -7.30
CA GLU A 22 12.72 10.12 -8.39
C GLU A 22 11.47 9.38 -7.95
N GLU A 23 10.29 9.90 -8.31
CA GLU A 23 9.01 9.28 -7.89
C GLU A 23 8.88 7.81 -8.32
N SER A 24 9.51 7.45 -9.44
CA SER A 24 9.57 6.06 -9.93
C SER A 24 10.24 5.08 -8.95
N HIS A 25 11.14 5.55 -8.08
CA HIS A 25 11.73 4.72 -7.04
C HIS A 25 10.70 4.32 -5.97
N ARG A 26 9.76 5.23 -5.63
CA ARG A 26 8.66 4.93 -4.71
C ARG A 26 7.72 3.88 -5.32
N ASP A 27 7.40 4.02 -6.61
CA ASP A 27 6.62 3.03 -7.35
C ASP A 27 7.26 1.64 -7.34
N GLN A 28 8.59 1.57 -7.50
CA GLN A 28 9.32 0.30 -7.46
C GLN A 28 9.27 -0.35 -6.06
N LEU A 29 9.40 0.45 -4.99
CA LEU A 29 9.26 -0.03 -3.62
C LEU A 29 7.84 -0.58 -3.37
N LEU A 30 6.81 0.19 -3.73
CA LEU A 30 5.41 -0.20 -3.58
C LEU A 30 5.10 -1.49 -4.34
N LYS A 31 5.48 -1.58 -5.63
CA LYS A 31 5.33 -2.80 -6.45
C LYS A 31 5.96 -4.02 -5.78
N THR A 32 7.16 -3.86 -5.23
CA THR A 32 7.89 -4.94 -4.57
C THR A 32 7.18 -5.39 -3.30
N MET A 33 6.87 -4.46 -2.39
CA MET A 33 6.23 -4.76 -1.11
C MET A 33 4.84 -5.37 -1.31
N TYR A 34 3.99 -4.70 -2.08
CA TYR A 34 2.65 -5.16 -2.40
C TYR A 34 2.64 -6.51 -3.12
N GLY A 35 3.56 -6.71 -4.08
CA GLY A 35 3.74 -7.98 -4.76
C GLY A 35 4.06 -9.13 -3.79
N LYS A 36 5.01 -8.92 -2.86
CA LYS A 36 5.36 -9.94 -1.85
C LYS A 36 4.22 -10.25 -0.89
N ILE A 37 3.52 -9.23 -0.44
CA ILE A 37 2.38 -9.37 0.48
C ILE A 37 1.24 -10.13 -0.20
N TYR A 38 0.86 -9.71 -1.41
CA TYR A 38 -0.17 -10.39 -2.19
C TYR A 38 0.20 -11.84 -2.48
N GLU A 39 1.44 -12.12 -2.90
CA GLU A 39 1.88 -13.49 -3.17
C GLU A 39 1.87 -14.37 -1.93
N SER A 40 2.20 -13.81 -0.77
CA SER A 40 2.05 -14.52 0.51
C SER A 40 0.57 -14.80 0.79
N ALA A 41 -0.30 -13.79 0.74
CA ALA A 41 -1.73 -13.92 1.02
C ALA A 41 -2.41 -14.94 0.09
N ARG A 42 -2.15 -14.84 -1.22
CA ARG A 42 -2.69 -15.73 -2.26
C ARG A 42 -2.33 -17.20 -2.03
N LYS A 43 -1.19 -17.48 -1.41
CA LYS A 43 -0.72 -18.84 -1.08
C LYS A 43 -1.14 -19.31 0.31
N GLY A 44 -1.99 -18.55 1.02
CA GLY A 44 -2.38 -18.83 2.41
C GLY A 44 -1.25 -18.62 3.43
N GLY A 45 -0.23 -17.84 3.07
CA GLY A 45 0.88 -17.47 3.94
C GLY A 45 0.51 -16.38 4.96
N ALA A 46 1.51 -15.94 5.74
CA ALA A 46 1.27 -15.03 6.86
C ALA A 46 1.13 -13.54 6.48
N GLY A 47 1.56 -13.13 5.29
CA GLY A 47 1.46 -11.74 4.83
C GLY A 47 0.01 -11.27 4.73
N ALA A 48 -0.40 -10.39 5.65
CA ALA A 48 -1.78 -9.96 5.82
C ALA A 48 -2.07 -8.57 5.26
N GLY A 49 -1.04 -7.74 5.05
CA GLY A 49 -1.22 -6.38 4.54
C GLY A 49 -0.01 -5.48 4.77
N ALA A 50 -0.18 -4.21 4.42
CA ALA A 50 0.82 -3.16 4.53
C ALA A 50 0.17 -1.80 4.82
N LEU A 51 0.86 -0.94 5.53
CA LEU A 51 0.54 0.47 5.73
C LEU A 51 1.74 1.31 5.29
N VAL A 52 1.53 2.24 4.35
CA VAL A 52 2.58 3.12 3.82
C VAL A 52 2.82 4.26 4.80
N TRP A 53 4.10 4.56 5.08
CA TRP A 53 4.53 5.72 5.84
C TRP A 53 5.07 6.80 4.88
N GLU A 54 4.51 8.00 4.81
CA GLU A 54 3.18 8.34 5.34
C GLU A 54 2.34 9.11 4.31
N PHE A 55 1.02 8.94 4.41
CA PHE A 55 0.09 9.74 3.63
C PHE A 55 -0.23 11.01 4.38
N VAL A 56 -0.05 12.13 3.69
CA VAL A 56 -0.55 13.42 4.13
C VAL A 56 -1.68 13.87 3.21
N VAL A 57 -2.55 14.72 3.75
CA VAL A 57 -3.57 15.39 2.95
C VAL A 57 -2.99 16.66 2.34
N GLU A 58 -3.55 17.06 1.20
CA GLU A 58 -3.17 18.29 0.51
C GLU A 58 -3.29 19.51 1.42
N GLY A 59 -2.21 20.30 1.51
CA GLY A 59 -2.09 21.45 2.41
C GLY A 59 -1.51 21.12 3.80
N MET A 60 -1.17 19.86 4.09
CA MET A 60 -0.57 19.43 5.36
C MET A 60 0.84 18.85 5.20
N GLU A 61 1.50 19.07 4.06
CA GLU A 61 2.83 18.53 3.77
C GLU A 61 3.90 19.03 4.75
N GLU A 62 3.71 20.20 5.34
CA GLU A 62 4.60 20.78 6.36
C GLU A 62 4.62 20.02 7.70
N TYR A 63 3.61 19.17 7.95
CA TYR A 63 3.54 18.32 9.15
C TYR A 63 4.15 16.94 8.93
N GLY A 64 4.46 16.60 7.68
CA GLY A 64 5.04 15.31 7.33
C GLY A 64 6.56 15.29 7.45
N ASP A 65 7.11 14.10 7.59
CA ASP A 65 8.56 13.88 7.49
C ASP A 65 9.02 13.69 6.04
N ASP A 66 10.26 13.24 5.84
CA ASP A 66 10.85 13.04 4.52
C ASP A 66 10.21 11.92 3.68
N PHE A 67 9.31 11.13 4.26
CA PHE A 67 8.54 10.08 3.60
C PHE A 67 7.12 10.51 3.21
N ALA A 68 6.66 11.65 3.72
CA ALA A 68 5.30 12.12 3.51
C ALA A 68 5.01 12.44 2.04
N PHE A 69 3.84 12.01 1.56
CA PHE A 69 3.35 12.41 0.24
C PHE A 69 1.82 12.40 0.17
N VAL A 70 1.28 13.22 -0.74
CA VAL A 70 -0.15 13.27 -1.06
C VAL A 70 -0.43 12.27 -2.19
N PRO A 71 -1.10 11.12 -1.95
CA PRO A 71 -1.14 10.04 -2.93
C PRO A 71 -1.72 10.44 -4.29
N TRP A 72 -2.80 11.22 -4.32
CA TRP A 72 -3.49 11.59 -5.56
C TRP A 72 -2.72 12.59 -6.44
N ARG A 73 -1.66 13.22 -5.94
CA ARG A 73 -0.75 14.03 -6.78
C ARG A 73 0.21 13.18 -7.61
N PHE A 74 0.28 11.87 -7.35
CA PHE A 74 1.13 10.92 -8.06
C PHE A 74 0.26 9.80 -8.65
N PRO A 75 -0.29 9.98 -9.87
CA PRO A 75 -1.25 9.05 -10.44
C PRO A 75 -0.76 7.60 -10.52
N SER A 76 0.52 7.37 -10.85
CA SER A 76 1.11 6.03 -10.90
C SER A 76 1.15 5.37 -9.52
N THR A 77 1.63 6.10 -8.51
CA THR A 77 1.67 5.66 -7.11
C THR A 77 0.27 5.36 -6.59
N TYR A 78 -0.68 6.27 -6.85
CA TYR A 78 -2.08 6.11 -6.45
C TYR A 78 -2.71 4.85 -7.06
N GLN A 79 -2.48 4.62 -8.36
CA GLN A 79 -2.96 3.43 -9.05
C GLN A 79 -2.41 2.14 -8.39
N LEU A 80 -1.13 2.10 -8.01
CA LEU A 80 -0.56 0.93 -7.33
C LEU A 80 -1.21 0.63 -5.98
N ILE A 81 -1.56 1.68 -5.23
CA ILE A 81 -2.26 1.57 -3.93
C ILE A 81 -3.66 0.99 -4.14
N VAL A 82 -4.40 1.51 -5.12
CA VAL A 82 -5.74 1.00 -5.47
C VAL A 82 -5.66 -0.45 -5.94
N GLU A 83 -4.79 -0.76 -6.91
CA GLU A 83 -4.62 -2.11 -7.44
C GLU A 83 -4.30 -3.13 -6.35
N GLN A 84 -3.39 -2.81 -5.43
CA GLN A 84 -3.08 -3.71 -4.32
C GLN A 84 -4.30 -3.93 -3.42
N SER A 85 -5.02 -2.86 -3.10
CA SER A 85 -6.21 -2.92 -2.23
C SER A 85 -7.28 -3.81 -2.84
N CYS A 86 -7.53 -3.67 -4.15
CA CYS A 86 -8.48 -4.48 -4.91
C CYS A 86 -8.04 -5.94 -5.01
N ARG A 87 -6.75 -6.18 -5.31
CA ARG A 87 -6.20 -7.54 -5.38
C ARG A 87 -6.34 -8.29 -4.06
N LEU A 88 -6.05 -7.64 -2.93
CA LEU A 88 -6.26 -8.24 -1.61
C LEU A 88 -7.75 -8.46 -1.33
N GLN A 89 -8.60 -7.50 -1.66
CA GLN A 89 -10.05 -7.65 -1.51
C GLN A 89 -10.56 -8.91 -2.23
N THR A 90 -10.17 -9.14 -3.48
CA THR A 90 -10.60 -10.33 -4.24
C THR A 90 -10.17 -11.65 -3.63
N LEU A 91 -9.06 -11.69 -2.89
CA LEU A 91 -8.68 -12.89 -2.14
C LEU A 91 -9.61 -13.18 -0.95
N PHE A 92 -10.32 -12.17 -0.45
CA PHE A 92 -11.18 -12.24 0.73
C PHE A 92 -12.67 -11.94 0.41
N GLU A 93 -13.05 -11.87 -0.87
CA GLU A 93 -14.43 -11.71 -1.31
C GLU A 93 -15.31 -12.82 -0.72
N GLY A 94 -16.38 -12.42 -0.02
CA GLY A 94 -17.23 -13.32 0.78
C GLY A 94 -17.19 -13.07 2.29
N GLN A 95 -16.30 -12.20 2.80
CA GLN A 95 -16.32 -11.75 4.19
C GLN A 95 -17.25 -10.53 4.39
N PRO A 96 -17.96 -10.40 5.53
CA PRO A 96 -19.04 -9.42 5.73
C PRO A 96 -18.65 -7.93 5.72
N GLN A 97 -17.38 -7.60 5.45
CA GLN A 97 -16.79 -6.28 5.68
C GLN A 97 -16.21 -5.65 4.41
N VAL A 98 -16.85 -5.86 3.25
CA VAL A 98 -16.44 -5.18 2.01
C VAL A 98 -16.96 -3.74 2.03
N ASN A 99 -16.05 -2.78 2.12
CA ASN A 99 -16.36 -1.35 2.08
C ASN A 99 -16.88 -0.95 0.69
N LYS A 100 -18.07 -0.34 0.61
CA LYS A 100 -18.69 0.15 -0.64
C LYS A 100 -17.79 1.13 -1.40
N SER A 101 -17.00 1.96 -0.71
CA SER A 101 -16.09 2.91 -1.36
C SER A 101 -14.91 2.22 -2.05
N LEU A 102 -14.39 1.13 -1.45
CA LEU A 102 -13.33 0.34 -2.06
C LEU A 102 -13.84 -0.42 -3.28
N HIS A 103 -15.04 -0.99 -3.19
CA HIS A 103 -15.67 -1.65 -4.34
C HIS A 103 -15.79 -0.69 -5.54
N ALA A 104 -16.18 0.57 -5.32
CA ALA A 104 -16.24 1.57 -6.40
C ALA A 104 -14.85 1.87 -7.00
N ALA A 105 -13.81 1.97 -6.16
CA ALA A 105 -12.44 2.18 -6.62
C ALA A 105 -11.88 0.99 -7.43
N CYS A 106 -12.38 -0.23 -7.19
CA CYS A 106 -11.96 -1.46 -7.85
C CYS A 106 -12.75 -1.83 -9.12
N SER A 107 -13.80 -1.07 -9.46
CA SER A 107 -14.71 -1.38 -10.58
C SER A 107 -14.37 -0.65 -11.89
N ASN A 108 -13.25 0.08 -11.94
CA ASN A 108 -12.77 0.82 -13.13
C ASN A 108 -11.67 0.06 -13.86
#